data_AF-A0A660V3D9-F1
#
_entry.id   AF-A0A660V3D9-F1
#
_cell.length_a   1.000
_cell.length_b   1.000
_cell.length_c   1.000
_cell.angle_alpha   90.00
_cell.angle_beta   90.00
_cell.angle_gamma   90.00
#
_symmetry.space_group_name_H-M   'P 1'
#
loop_
_entity.id
_entity.type
_entity.pdbx_description
1 polymer ?
#
loop_
_entity_poly.entity_id
_entity_poly.type
_entity_poly.pdbx_seq_one_letter_code
_entity_poly.pdbx_strand_id
1 'polypeptide(L)'
;MLAILGQKADNDSVRNKIIRWYWCGVFGELYGSAIETRFARDVVEVINWINGGSEPSTINDCNFSPNRLLTLRTRNSAAYKGIYALLMRDGCLDFRTGVPIEVQSYFDEAIDIHHIFPRNWCSQNNIKDGDSNSIINKTALSYRTNRIIGGSAPSQYLKKLRSNSGMDESRQNQIMQSHLIDYDSMSKDDFLGFFNKRKESLLVRIEQATGKSISRDIELPDTENNIEEDETDNI
;
A
#
# COMPACT_ATOMS: atom_id res chain seq x y z
N MET A 1 -6.53 -22.86 10.70
CA MET A 1 -6.67 -23.24 9.27
C MET A 1 -5.50 -24.09 8.78
N LEU A 2 -4.25 -23.61 8.76
CA LEU A 2 -3.09 -24.41 8.34
C LEU A 2 -2.92 -25.70 9.15
N ALA A 3 -3.13 -25.66 10.47
CA ALA A 3 -3.13 -26.85 11.32
C ALA A 3 -4.18 -27.90 10.94
N ILE A 4 -5.31 -27.49 10.36
CA ILE A 4 -6.41 -28.38 9.93
C ILE A 4 -6.09 -28.96 8.54
N LEU A 5 -5.52 -28.16 7.65
CA LEU A 5 -5.20 -28.56 6.29
C LEU A 5 -3.94 -29.42 6.20
N GLY A 6 -2.97 -29.23 7.10
CA GLY A 6 -1.67 -29.90 7.05
C GLY A 6 -0.99 -29.70 5.69
N GLN A 7 -0.44 -30.78 5.13
CA GLN A 7 0.22 -30.77 3.82
C GLN A 7 -0.68 -30.35 2.66
N LYS A 8 -2.02 -30.45 2.80
CA LYS A 8 -2.94 -29.98 1.74
C LYS A 8 -2.83 -28.47 1.51
N ALA A 9 -2.37 -27.71 2.49
CA ALA A 9 -2.15 -26.27 2.36
C ALA A 9 -1.02 -25.93 1.36
N ASP A 10 -0.12 -26.88 1.09
CA ASP A 10 0.99 -26.70 0.15
C ASP A 10 0.57 -26.92 -1.31
N ASN A 11 -0.62 -27.51 -1.54
CA ASN A 11 -1.19 -27.63 -2.88
C ASN A 11 -1.45 -26.24 -3.46
N ASP A 12 -0.96 -25.98 -4.67
CA ASP A 12 -1.05 -24.66 -5.32
C ASP A 12 -2.48 -24.09 -5.33
N SER A 13 -3.47 -24.89 -5.73
CA SER A 13 -4.87 -24.46 -5.76
C SER A 13 -5.45 -24.10 -4.39
N VAL A 14 -5.05 -24.83 -3.34
CA VAL A 14 -5.46 -24.58 -1.95
C VAL A 14 -4.78 -23.32 -1.44
N ARG A 15 -3.47 -23.20 -1.68
CA ARG A 15 -2.68 -22.01 -1.33
C ARG A 15 -3.26 -20.75 -1.96
N ASN A 16 -3.63 -20.80 -3.25
CA ASN A 16 -4.23 -19.67 -3.96
C ASN A 16 -5.59 -19.27 -3.37
N LYS A 17 -6.44 -20.23 -2.96
CA LYS A 17 -7.68 -19.94 -2.23
C LYS A 17 -7.41 -19.24 -0.89
N ILE A 18 -6.45 -19.73 -0.11
CA ILE A 18 -6.09 -19.12 1.19
C ILE A 18 -5.55 -17.70 0.99
N ILE A 19 -4.67 -17.48 -0.01
CA ILE A 19 -4.12 -16.17 -0.35
C ILE A 19 -5.24 -15.20 -0.72
N ARG A 20 -6.19 -15.61 -1.56
CA ARG A 20 -7.33 -14.76 -1.94
C ARG A 20 -8.20 -14.40 -0.74
N TRP A 21 -8.56 -15.39 0.09
CA TRP A 21 -9.31 -15.15 1.34
C TRP A 21 -8.58 -14.15 2.25
N TYR A 22 -7.28 -14.31 2.44
CA TYR A 22 -6.46 -13.41 3.25
C TYR A 22 -6.52 -11.97 2.72
N TRP A 23 -6.27 -11.77 1.42
CA TRP A 23 -6.30 -10.42 0.84
C TRP A 23 -7.69 -9.79 0.87
N CYS A 24 -8.75 -10.58 0.67
CA CYS A 24 -10.12 -10.12 0.83
C CYS A 24 -10.41 -9.65 2.26
N GLY A 25 -9.93 -10.38 3.27
CA GLY A 25 -10.05 -9.99 4.67
C GLY A 25 -9.28 -8.71 5.00
N VAL A 26 -8.05 -8.57 4.47
CA VAL A 26 -7.19 -7.40 4.69
C VAL A 26 -7.75 -6.14 4.03
N PHE A 27 -8.09 -6.20 2.74
CA PHE A 27 -8.55 -5.03 1.99
C PHE A 27 -10.04 -4.75 2.17
N GLY A 28 -10.85 -5.74 2.53
CA GLY A 28 -12.20 -5.49 3.03
C GLY A 28 -12.23 -4.94 4.46
N GLU A 29 -11.08 -4.84 5.15
CA GLU A 29 -10.94 -4.44 6.56
C GLU A 29 -11.92 -5.18 7.50
N LEU A 30 -12.21 -6.46 7.19
CA LEU A 30 -13.31 -7.24 7.77
C LEU A 30 -13.07 -7.72 9.22
N TYR A 31 -11.90 -7.43 9.78
CA TYR A 31 -11.51 -7.79 11.15
C TYR A 31 -11.33 -6.57 12.07
N GLY A 32 -11.81 -5.38 11.67
CA GLY A 32 -11.78 -4.18 12.51
C GLY A 32 -12.86 -4.16 13.60
N SER A 33 -13.96 -4.90 13.45
CA SER A 33 -15.09 -4.98 14.39
C SER A 33 -15.75 -6.37 14.33
N ALA A 34 -16.41 -6.80 15.41
CA ALA A 34 -17.11 -8.11 15.53
C ALA A 34 -16.25 -9.35 15.18
N ILE A 35 -15.02 -9.36 15.71
CA ILE A 35 -13.92 -10.26 15.35
C ILE A 35 -14.19 -11.74 15.68
N GLU A 36 -14.74 -12.03 16.85
CA GLU A 36 -14.84 -13.41 17.37
C GLU A 36 -15.77 -14.29 16.51
N THR A 37 -16.94 -13.77 16.14
CA THR A 37 -17.92 -14.52 15.31
C THR A 37 -17.40 -14.76 13.90
N ARG A 38 -16.66 -13.81 13.32
CA ARG A 38 -16.12 -13.94 11.96
C ARG A 38 -15.01 -14.99 11.90
N PHE A 39 -14.09 -15.02 12.88
CA PHE A 39 -13.02 -16.03 12.90
C PHE A 39 -13.55 -17.46 12.99
N ALA A 40 -14.55 -17.71 13.85
CA ALA A 40 -15.16 -19.03 13.96
C ALA A 40 -15.81 -19.47 12.64
N ARG A 41 -16.51 -18.55 11.98
CA ARG A 41 -17.15 -18.79 10.68
C ARG A 41 -16.14 -19.02 9.56
N ASP A 42 -15.07 -18.21 9.48
CA ASP A 42 -14.04 -18.30 8.43
C ASP A 42 -13.38 -19.67 8.39
N VAL A 43 -13.08 -20.27 9.55
CA VAL A 43 -12.48 -21.60 9.59
C VAL A 43 -13.38 -22.63 8.91
N VAL A 44 -14.69 -22.59 9.18
CA VAL A 44 -15.65 -23.53 8.58
C VAL A 44 -15.84 -23.26 7.09
N GLU A 45 -16.07 -22.00 6.72
CA GLU A 45 -16.36 -21.61 5.33
C GLU A 45 -15.17 -21.84 4.40
N VAL A 46 -13.96 -21.49 4.82
CA VAL A 46 -12.77 -21.65 3.98
C VAL A 46 -12.42 -23.13 3.79
N ILE A 47 -12.54 -23.96 4.84
CA ILE A 47 -12.33 -25.41 4.70
C ILE A 47 -13.38 -26.02 3.77
N ASN A 48 -14.66 -25.63 3.91
CA ASN A 48 -15.72 -26.08 3.01
C ASN A 48 -15.42 -25.66 1.55
N TRP A 49 -15.06 -24.40 1.33
CA TRP A 49 -14.71 -23.88 0.01
C TRP A 49 -13.51 -24.60 -0.62
N ILE A 50 -12.48 -24.90 0.16
CA ILE A 50 -11.32 -25.67 -0.29
C ILE A 50 -11.75 -27.04 -0.80
N ASN A 51 -12.70 -27.69 -0.11
CA ASN A 51 -13.25 -29.00 -0.47
C ASN A 51 -14.32 -28.97 -1.57
N GLY A 52 -14.52 -27.82 -2.25
CA GLY A 52 -15.46 -27.68 -3.37
C GLY A 52 -16.81 -27.07 -3.01
N GLY A 53 -16.98 -26.59 -1.78
CA GLY A 53 -18.16 -25.82 -1.36
C GLY A 53 -18.21 -24.40 -1.92
N SER A 54 -19.16 -23.60 -1.42
CA SER A 54 -19.37 -22.21 -1.83
C SER A 54 -18.25 -21.27 -1.36
N GLU A 55 -18.12 -20.13 -2.03
CA GLU A 55 -17.15 -19.09 -1.66
C GLU A 55 -17.45 -18.49 -0.26
N PRO A 56 -16.45 -18.26 0.61
CA PRO A 56 -16.64 -17.72 1.95
C PRO A 56 -17.24 -16.32 1.96
N SER A 57 -17.99 -16.01 3.01
CA SER A 57 -18.55 -14.67 3.25
C SER A 57 -17.47 -13.58 3.22
N THR A 58 -16.29 -13.82 3.78
CA THR A 58 -15.15 -12.87 3.74
C THR A 58 -14.73 -12.49 2.32
N ILE A 59 -14.87 -13.38 1.34
CA ILE A 59 -14.60 -13.02 -0.06
C ILE A 59 -15.83 -12.33 -0.67
N ASN A 60 -17.05 -12.78 -0.38
CA ASN A 60 -18.26 -12.14 -0.89
C ASN A 60 -18.41 -10.68 -0.41
N ASP A 61 -18.19 -10.45 0.88
CA ASP A 61 -18.30 -9.15 1.56
C ASP A 61 -17.13 -8.20 1.24
N CYS A 62 -16.04 -8.71 0.65
CA CYS A 62 -14.86 -7.92 0.35
C CYS A 62 -15.18 -6.85 -0.71
N ASN A 63 -15.10 -5.60 -0.28
CA ASN A 63 -15.22 -4.42 -1.13
C ASN A 63 -14.17 -3.38 -0.71
N PHE A 64 -13.47 -2.79 -1.68
CA PHE A 64 -12.47 -1.75 -1.43
C PHE A 64 -12.88 -0.46 -2.15
N SER A 65 -13.09 0.63 -1.40
CA SER A 65 -13.36 1.95 -1.97
C SER A 65 -12.07 2.63 -2.43
N PRO A 66 -11.98 3.20 -3.65
CA PRO A 66 -10.79 3.95 -4.09
C PRO A 66 -10.37 5.08 -3.15
N ASN A 67 -11.35 5.79 -2.59
CA ASN A 67 -11.11 6.90 -1.65
C ASN A 67 -10.46 6.43 -0.34
N ARG A 68 -10.50 5.13 -0.05
CA ARG A 68 -9.80 4.58 1.10
C ARG A 68 -8.29 4.84 1.01
N LEU A 69 -7.69 4.81 -0.17
CA LEU A 69 -6.26 5.12 -0.34
C LEU A 69 -5.91 6.55 0.14
N LEU A 70 -6.81 7.52 -0.01
CA LEU A 70 -6.61 8.90 0.44
C LEU A 70 -6.60 9.04 1.97
N THR A 71 -7.30 8.13 2.66
CA THR A 71 -7.49 8.18 4.11
C THR A 71 -6.58 7.21 4.88
N LEU A 72 -5.88 6.30 4.19
CA LEU A 72 -4.86 5.42 4.78
C LEU A 72 -3.59 6.21 5.13
N ARG A 73 -3.58 6.86 6.29
CA ARG A 73 -2.48 7.74 6.72
C ARG A 73 -1.60 7.13 7.81
N THR A 74 -2.14 6.20 8.61
CA THR A 74 -1.47 5.66 9.80
C THR A 74 -1.31 4.14 9.74
N ARG A 75 -0.28 3.65 10.43
CA ARG A 75 0.11 2.24 10.51
C ARG A 75 -0.87 1.31 11.23
N ASN A 76 -1.97 1.82 11.77
CA ASN A 76 -2.92 1.00 12.53
C ASN A 76 -3.89 0.22 11.63
N SER A 77 -4.16 0.71 10.42
CA SER A 77 -5.07 0.05 9.48
C SER A 77 -4.49 -1.26 8.93
N ALA A 78 -5.34 -2.29 8.83
CA ALA A 78 -5.01 -3.54 8.17
C ALA A 78 -4.70 -3.32 6.69
N ALA A 79 -5.52 -2.51 5.98
CA ALA A 79 -5.28 -2.18 4.58
C ALA A 79 -3.97 -1.40 4.40
N TYR A 80 -3.60 -0.49 5.31
CA TYR A 80 -2.31 0.21 5.28
C TYR A 80 -1.13 -0.79 5.30
N LYS A 81 -1.15 -1.73 6.25
CA LYS A 81 -0.14 -2.80 6.33
C LYS A 81 -0.21 -3.74 5.13
N GLY A 82 -1.42 -3.97 4.60
CA GLY A 82 -1.69 -4.78 3.42
C GLY A 82 -1.01 -4.25 2.17
N ILE A 83 -1.06 -2.94 1.91
CA ILE A 83 -0.36 -2.31 0.78
C ILE A 83 1.14 -2.54 0.88
N TYR A 84 1.73 -2.31 2.06
CA TYR A 84 3.15 -2.55 2.28
C TYR A 84 3.54 -4.01 2.07
N ALA A 85 2.75 -4.94 2.63
CA ALA A 85 2.97 -6.38 2.44
C ALA A 85 2.82 -6.79 0.97
N LEU A 86 1.89 -6.19 0.21
CA LEU A 86 1.76 -6.43 -1.23
C LEU A 86 3.00 -5.97 -2.00
N LEU A 87 3.49 -4.75 -1.73
CA LEU A 87 4.65 -4.20 -2.42
C LEU A 87 5.93 -5.01 -2.11
N MET A 88 6.13 -5.42 -0.87
CA MET A 88 7.25 -6.30 -0.52
C MET A 88 7.14 -7.67 -1.21
N ARG A 89 5.94 -8.26 -1.26
CA ARG A 89 5.68 -9.51 -1.98
C ARG A 89 6.03 -9.38 -3.47
N ASP A 90 5.81 -8.21 -4.05
CA ASP A 90 6.16 -7.91 -5.46
C ASP A 90 7.64 -7.60 -5.68
N GLY A 91 8.46 -7.65 -4.62
CA GLY A 91 9.88 -7.42 -4.70
C GLY A 91 10.27 -5.95 -4.79
N CYS A 92 9.56 -5.07 -4.08
CA CYS A 92 9.93 -3.65 -4.03
C CYS A 92 11.38 -3.47 -3.53
N LEU A 93 12.13 -2.58 -4.19
CA LEU A 93 13.58 -2.42 -4.02
C LEU A 93 13.92 -1.14 -3.27
N ASP A 94 14.94 -1.14 -2.41
CA ASP A 94 15.43 0.10 -1.79
C ASP A 94 15.96 1.08 -2.85
N PHE A 95 15.58 2.37 -2.75
CA PHE A 95 15.90 3.36 -3.80
C PHE A 95 17.39 3.62 -4.00
N ARG A 96 18.21 3.37 -2.96
CA ARG A 96 19.66 3.60 -3.01
C ARG A 96 20.39 2.37 -3.48
N THR A 97 20.06 1.19 -2.95
CA THR A 97 20.84 -0.04 -3.20
C THR A 97 20.27 -0.89 -4.33
N GLY A 98 18.98 -0.77 -4.63
CA GLY A 98 18.29 -1.66 -5.56
C GLY A 98 18.17 -3.10 -5.06
N VAL A 99 18.40 -3.35 -3.78
CA VAL A 99 18.20 -4.64 -3.11
C VAL A 99 16.76 -4.73 -2.61
N PRO A 100 16.10 -5.90 -2.67
CA PRO A 100 14.75 -6.06 -2.14
C PRO A 100 14.64 -5.62 -0.68
N ILE A 101 13.59 -4.87 -0.36
CA ILE A 101 13.34 -4.35 1.00
C ILE A 101 13.26 -5.49 2.03
N GLU A 102 12.68 -6.63 1.66
CA GLU A 102 12.63 -7.83 2.51
C GLU A 102 14.03 -8.27 2.97
N VAL A 103 14.99 -8.32 2.04
CA VAL A 103 16.38 -8.67 2.34
C VAL A 103 17.06 -7.57 3.16
N GLN A 104 16.78 -6.31 2.85
CA GLN A 104 17.36 -5.16 3.55
C GLN A 104 16.96 -5.13 5.05
N SER A 105 15.73 -5.57 5.36
CA SER A 105 15.22 -5.68 6.74
C SER A 105 15.97 -6.71 7.60
N TYR A 106 16.64 -7.69 6.97
CA TYR A 106 17.46 -8.70 7.65
C TYR A 106 18.84 -8.17 8.06
N PHE A 107 19.36 -7.15 7.38
CA PHE A 107 20.70 -6.58 7.61
C PHE A 107 20.71 -5.40 8.59
N ASP A 108 19.73 -5.33 9.51
CA ASP A 108 19.56 -4.26 10.51
C ASP A 108 19.48 -2.83 9.92
N GLU A 109 19.23 -2.68 8.62
CA GLU A 109 18.81 -1.39 8.09
C GLU A 109 17.35 -1.19 8.48
N ALA A 110 17.11 -0.32 9.48
CA ALA A 110 15.77 0.03 9.91
C ALA A 110 14.95 0.51 8.71
N ILE A 111 13.98 -0.31 8.29
CA ILE A 111 13.00 0.01 7.25
C ILE A 111 11.81 0.68 7.94
N ASP A 112 11.43 1.84 7.44
CA ASP A 112 10.21 2.51 7.85
C ASP A 112 9.49 3.08 6.63
N ILE A 113 8.25 3.52 6.83
CA ILE A 113 7.40 4.05 5.77
C ILE A 113 7.55 5.56 5.74
N HIS A 114 8.05 6.06 4.63
CA HIS A 114 8.37 7.47 4.43
C HIS A 114 7.68 8.04 3.20
N HIS A 115 7.59 9.36 3.15
CA HIS A 115 6.98 10.07 2.04
C HIS A 115 7.85 9.99 0.78
N ILE A 116 7.23 9.73 -0.37
CA ILE A 116 7.89 9.68 -1.68
C ILE A 116 8.20 11.11 -2.16
N PHE A 117 7.20 11.99 -2.15
CA PHE A 117 7.38 13.43 -2.16
C PHE A 117 7.47 13.91 -0.71
N PRO A 118 8.63 14.42 -0.25
CA PRO A 118 8.81 14.74 1.16
C PRO A 118 7.83 15.79 1.67
N ARG A 119 7.39 15.64 2.93
CA ARG A 119 6.41 16.54 3.56
C ARG A 119 6.78 18.02 3.46
N ASN A 120 8.07 18.35 3.64
CA ASN A 120 8.56 19.72 3.51
C ASN A 120 8.36 20.26 2.08
N TRP A 121 8.67 19.46 1.06
CA TRP A 121 8.43 19.84 -0.32
C TRP A 121 6.93 20.01 -0.61
N CYS A 122 6.08 19.09 -0.12
CA CYS A 122 4.62 19.20 -0.27
C CYS A 122 4.07 20.50 0.32
N SER A 123 4.51 20.86 1.53
CA SER A 123 4.09 22.09 2.20
C SER A 123 4.50 23.35 1.41
N GLN A 124 5.71 23.37 0.85
CA GLN A 124 6.21 24.50 0.04
C GLN A 124 5.49 24.63 -1.31
N ASN A 125 4.87 23.55 -1.80
CA ASN A 125 4.17 23.50 -3.08
C ASN A 125 2.64 23.46 -2.93
N ASN A 126 2.11 23.85 -1.77
CA ASN A 126 0.67 23.92 -1.49
C ASN A 126 -0.10 22.61 -1.74
N ILE A 127 0.55 21.47 -1.52
CA ILE A 127 -0.11 20.16 -1.59
C ILE A 127 -0.95 19.97 -0.32
N LYS A 128 -2.21 19.57 -0.47
CA LYS A 128 -3.12 19.29 0.65
C LYS A 128 -2.47 18.27 1.60
N ASP A 129 -2.50 18.54 2.90
CA ASP A 129 -1.89 17.65 3.91
C ASP A 129 -2.48 16.24 3.86
N GLY A 130 -3.77 16.13 3.52
CA GLY A 130 -4.44 14.84 3.30
C GLY A 130 -3.81 13.99 2.20
N ASP A 131 -3.53 14.58 1.04
CA ASP A 131 -2.91 13.89 -0.09
C ASP A 131 -1.44 13.59 0.21
N SER A 132 -0.73 14.57 0.77
CA SER A 132 0.67 14.41 1.18
C SER A 132 0.84 13.25 2.16
N ASN A 133 -0.07 13.06 3.11
CA ASN A 133 0.02 12.01 4.13
C ASN A 133 -0.65 10.68 3.77
N SER A 134 -1.33 10.59 2.63
CA SER A 134 -1.99 9.37 2.17
C SER A 134 -0.98 8.24 1.88
N ILE A 135 -1.46 6.98 1.81
CA ILE A 135 -0.62 5.83 1.47
C ILE A 135 -0.06 5.93 0.05
N ILE A 136 -0.73 6.69 -0.83
CA ILE A 136 -0.31 6.91 -2.21
C ILE A 136 1.05 7.61 -2.21
N ASN A 137 1.27 8.60 -1.34
CA ASN A 137 2.56 9.30 -1.25
C ASN A 137 3.54 8.64 -0.27
N LYS A 138 3.38 7.35 0.08
CA LYS A 138 4.24 6.66 1.04
C LYS A 138 4.81 5.37 0.48
N THR A 139 6.03 5.03 0.91
CA THR A 139 6.63 3.73 0.63
C THR A 139 7.70 3.31 1.64
N ALA A 140 8.05 2.02 1.57
CA ALA A 140 9.13 1.39 2.32
C ALA A 140 10.49 1.93 1.92
N LEU A 141 11.25 2.48 2.86
CA LEU A 141 12.61 2.94 2.61
C LEU A 141 13.52 2.60 3.78
N SER A 142 14.78 2.27 3.50
CA SER A 142 15.78 2.18 4.56
C SER A 142 16.06 3.56 5.17
N TYR A 143 16.42 3.57 6.45
CA TYR A 143 16.85 4.78 7.16
C TYR A 143 17.93 5.55 6.38
N ARG A 144 18.91 4.84 5.79
CA ARG A 144 19.99 5.47 5.00
C ARG A 144 19.45 6.13 3.73
N THR A 145 18.54 5.46 3.03
CA THR A 145 17.88 6.01 1.84
C THR A 145 17.04 7.24 2.18
N ASN A 146 16.26 7.17 3.27
CA ASN A 146 15.47 8.30 3.74
C ASN A 146 16.35 9.53 4.11
N ARG A 147 17.54 9.30 4.68
CA ARG A 147 18.49 10.40 4.94
C ARG A 147 19.01 11.09 3.68
N ILE A 148 19.15 10.37 2.56
CA ILE A 148 19.56 10.97 1.28
C ILE A 148 18.41 11.76 0.65
N ILE A 149 17.19 11.24 0.76
CA ILE A 149 15.96 11.90 0.29
C ILE A 149 15.75 13.22 1.04
N GLY A 150 15.77 13.16 2.38
CA GLY A 150 15.57 14.32 3.23
C GLY A 150 14.27 15.08 2.90
N GLY A 151 14.36 16.41 2.81
CA GLY A 151 13.25 17.28 2.40
C GLY A 151 13.31 17.73 0.93
N SER A 152 14.18 17.12 0.10
CA SER A 152 14.42 17.54 -1.28
C SER A 152 13.31 17.12 -2.23
N ALA A 153 13.14 17.85 -3.33
CA ALA A 153 12.26 17.44 -4.43
C ALA A 153 12.71 16.10 -5.03
N PRO A 154 11.79 15.24 -5.51
CA PRO A 154 12.14 14.01 -6.22
C PRO A 154 13.18 14.14 -7.31
N SER A 155 13.07 15.13 -8.20
CA SER A 155 14.04 15.39 -9.26
C SER A 155 15.46 15.59 -8.73
N GLN A 156 15.60 16.15 -7.53
CA GLN A 156 16.87 16.42 -6.88
C GLN A 156 17.42 15.18 -6.18
N TYR A 157 16.62 14.50 -5.34
CA TYR A 157 17.14 13.34 -4.63
C TYR A 157 17.38 12.16 -5.57
N LEU A 158 16.64 12.03 -6.68
CA LEU A 158 16.88 10.98 -7.68
C LEU A 158 18.29 11.14 -8.29
N LYS A 159 18.70 12.37 -8.60
CA LYS A 159 20.07 12.67 -9.06
C LYS A 159 21.13 12.34 -8.00
N LYS A 160 20.87 12.66 -6.73
CA LYS A 160 21.77 12.32 -5.61
C LYS A 160 21.93 10.82 -5.45
N LEU A 161 20.82 10.08 -5.46
CA LEU A 161 20.82 8.62 -5.35
C LEU A 161 21.63 7.99 -6.49
N ARG A 162 21.41 8.42 -7.74
CA ARG A 162 22.19 7.92 -8.89
C ARG A 162 23.69 8.15 -8.74
N SER A 163 24.05 9.38 -8.36
CA SER A 163 25.46 9.76 -8.19
C SER A 163 26.15 8.95 -7.09
N ASN A 164 25.44 8.62 -6.02
CA ASN A 164 26.00 7.93 -4.85
C ASN A 164 26.11 6.41 -5.03
N SER A 165 25.26 5.79 -5.87
CA SER A 165 25.24 4.34 -6.06
C SER A 165 25.81 3.88 -7.41
N GLY A 166 26.15 4.81 -8.32
CA GLY A 166 26.66 4.49 -9.65
C GLY A 166 25.62 3.86 -10.58
N MET A 167 24.34 3.91 -10.21
CA MET A 167 23.24 3.39 -11.01
C MET A 167 22.84 4.35 -12.14
N ASP A 168 22.48 3.79 -13.29
CA ASP A 168 21.93 4.56 -14.40
C ASP A 168 20.43 4.87 -14.22
N GLU A 169 19.90 5.70 -15.13
CA GLU A 169 18.49 6.11 -15.12
C GLU A 169 17.53 4.95 -15.39
N SER A 170 17.94 3.98 -16.22
CA SER A 170 17.14 2.78 -16.51
C SER A 170 16.94 1.94 -15.25
N ARG A 171 18.02 1.70 -14.50
CA ARG A 171 17.97 0.99 -13.22
C ARG A 171 17.17 1.75 -12.19
N GLN A 172 17.27 3.08 -12.17
CA GLN A 172 16.47 3.89 -11.24
C GLN A 172 14.97 3.81 -11.57
N ASN A 173 14.61 3.84 -12.85
CA ASN A 173 13.23 3.63 -13.28
C ASN A 173 12.70 2.25 -12.85
N GLN A 174 13.48 1.18 -13.05
CA GLN A 174 13.10 -0.16 -12.57
C GLN A 174 12.84 -0.19 -11.05
N ILE A 175 13.66 0.50 -10.26
CA ILE A 175 13.43 0.59 -8.82
C ILE A 175 12.15 1.37 -8.51
N MET A 176 11.88 2.50 -9.17
CA MET A 176 10.61 3.23 -9.00
C MET A 176 9.40 2.35 -9.36
N GLN A 177 9.48 1.62 -10.49
CA GLN A 177 8.43 0.72 -10.95
C GLN A 177 8.17 -0.43 -9.98
N SER A 178 9.19 -0.94 -9.28
CA SER A 178 9.02 -1.99 -8.24
C SER A 178 8.13 -1.53 -7.07
N HIS A 179 7.94 -0.22 -6.92
CA HIS A 179 7.03 0.36 -5.94
C HIS A 179 5.70 0.79 -6.56
N LEU A 180 5.47 0.66 -7.86
CA LEU A 180 4.37 1.27 -8.60
C LEU A 180 4.47 2.81 -8.69
N ILE A 181 5.70 3.33 -8.90
CA ILE A 181 5.97 4.77 -9.08
C ILE A 181 6.31 5.03 -10.54
N ASP A 182 5.67 6.05 -11.11
CA ASP A 182 6.01 6.58 -12.44
C ASP A 182 7.25 7.49 -12.36
N TYR A 183 8.37 7.03 -12.94
CA TYR A 183 9.63 7.77 -12.90
C TYR A 183 9.56 9.14 -13.57
N ASP A 184 8.80 9.28 -14.66
CA ASP A 184 8.71 10.53 -15.41
C ASP A 184 8.10 11.65 -14.58
N SER A 185 6.99 11.39 -13.89
CA SER A 185 6.39 12.36 -12.96
C SER A 185 7.34 12.71 -11.82
N MET A 186 8.08 11.73 -11.27
CA MET A 186 9.08 11.98 -10.23
C MET A 186 10.23 12.88 -10.72
N SER A 187 10.75 12.62 -11.91
CA SER A 187 11.89 13.37 -12.47
C SER A 187 11.57 14.85 -12.75
N LYS A 188 10.27 15.18 -12.88
CA LYS A 188 9.73 16.51 -13.16
C LYS A 188 9.08 17.18 -11.94
N ASP A 189 9.15 16.55 -10.77
CA ASP A 189 8.45 16.99 -9.55
C ASP A 189 6.92 17.14 -9.73
N ASP A 190 6.34 16.39 -10.67
CA ASP A 190 4.91 16.39 -10.99
C ASP A 190 4.15 15.52 -9.99
N PHE A 191 3.79 16.12 -8.86
CA PHE A 191 3.05 15.44 -7.80
C PHE A 191 1.71 14.87 -8.29
N LEU A 192 0.93 15.64 -9.06
CA LEU A 192 -0.41 15.23 -9.47
C LEU A 192 -0.36 14.03 -10.43
N GLY A 193 0.53 14.05 -11.43
CA GLY A 193 0.72 12.91 -12.33
C GLY A 193 1.23 11.68 -11.60
N PHE A 194 2.19 11.83 -10.68
CA PHE A 194 2.64 10.76 -9.79
C PHE A 194 1.47 10.17 -9.01
N PHE A 195 0.70 11.03 -8.35
CA PHE A 195 -0.35 10.65 -7.42
C PHE A 195 -1.45 9.86 -8.11
N ASN A 196 -1.93 10.35 -9.26
CA ASN A 196 -2.99 9.71 -10.02
C ASN A 196 -2.55 8.37 -10.62
N LYS A 197 -1.36 8.31 -11.22
CA LYS A 197 -0.81 7.07 -11.80
C LYS A 197 -0.58 6.00 -10.72
N ARG A 198 -0.05 6.41 -9.57
CA ARG A 198 0.20 5.49 -8.45
C ARG A 198 -1.10 5.06 -7.76
N LYS A 199 -2.08 5.96 -7.59
CA LYS A 199 -3.43 5.63 -7.11
C LYS A 199 -4.01 4.50 -7.95
N GLU A 200 -4.04 4.66 -9.27
CA GLU A 200 -4.59 3.62 -10.16
C GLU A 200 -3.77 2.32 -10.11
N SER A 201 -2.44 2.41 -10.13
CA SER A 201 -1.58 1.22 -10.08
C SER A 201 -1.78 0.42 -8.78
N LEU A 202 -1.97 1.11 -7.65
CA LEU A 202 -2.30 0.47 -6.37
C LEU A 202 -3.68 -0.20 -6.43
N LEU A 203 -4.69 0.45 -7.01
CA LEU A 203 -6.03 -0.14 -7.16
C LEU A 203 -5.99 -1.41 -8.00
N VAL A 204 -5.39 -1.36 -9.20
CA VAL A 204 -5.19 -2.54 -10.06
C VAL A 204 -4.50 -3.66 -9.27
N ARG A 205 -3.51 -3.32 -8.45
CA ARG A 205 -2.76 -4.31 -7.68
C ARG A 205 -3.59 -4.94 -6.55
N ILE A 206 -4.48 -4.19 -5.93
CA ILE A 206 -5.47 -4.69 -4.94
C ILE A 206 -6.48 -5.61 -5.63
N GLU A 207 -6.96 -5.26 -6.82
CA GLU A 207 -7.87 -6.12 -7.59
C GLU A 207 -7.24 -7.47 -7.91
N GLN A 208 -5.98 -7.47 -8.34
CA GLN A 208 -5.23 -8.71 -8.59
C GLN A 208 -5.05 -9.55 -7.32
N ALA A 209 -4.87 -8.92 -6.16
CA ALA A 209 -4.68 -9.63 -4.90
C ALA A 209 -5.99 -10.26 -4.37
N THR A 210 -7.10 -9.55 -4.53
CA THR A 210 -8.43 -9.93 -4.01
C THR A 210 -9.26 -10.73 -5.00
N GLY A 211 -8.95 -10.62 -6.30
CA GLY A 211 -9.80 -11.12 -7.38
C GLY A 211 -11.13 -10.38 -7.50
N LYS A 212 -11.24 -9.17 -6.95
CA LYS A 212 -12.46 -8.33 -6.98
C LYS A 212 -12.21 -7.09 -7.82
N SER A 213 -13.17 -6.76 -8.68
CA SER A 213 -13.17 -5.48 -9.38
C SER A 213 -13.49 -4.34 -8.41
N ILE A 214 -12.79 -3.23 -8.54
CA ILE A 214 -13.03 -2.00 -7.78
C ILE A 214 -13.75 -1.00 -8.70
N SER A 215 -14.89 -0.43 -8.27
CA SER A 215 -15.51 0.62 -9.08
C SER A 215 -14.66 1.89 -9.03
N ARG A 216 -14.33 2.44 -10.20
CA ARG A 216 -13.77 3.79 -10.34
C ARG A 216 -14.92 4.71 -10.63
N ASP A 217 -15.79 4.94 -9.65
CA ASP A 217 -16.88 5.89 -9.84
C ASP A 217 -16.28 7.27 -10.18
N ILE A 218 -16.86 7.91 -11.20
CA ILE A 218 -16.46 9.24 -11.68
C ILE A 218 -16.68 10.22 -10.52
N GLU A 219 -15.61 10.87 -10.05
CA GLU A 219 -15.66 11.88 -8.99
C GLU A 219 -16.70 12.97 -9.34
N LEU A 220 -17.80 13.03 -8.59
CA LEU A 220 -18.62 14.23 -8.54
C LEU A 220 -17.82 15.31 -7.80
N PRO A 221 -17.83 16.58 -8.25
CA PRO A 221 -17.10 17.65 -7.58
C PRO A 221 -17.56 17.78 -6.13
N ASP A 222 -16.60 17.82 -5.20
CA ASP A 222 -16.82 18.09 -3.78
C ASP A 222 -17.63 19.40 -3.62
N THR A 223 -18.90 19.30 -3.25
CA THR A 223 -19.60 20.43 -2.64
C THR A 223 -19.05 20.58 -1.23
N GLU A 224 -18.26 21.63 -1.03
CA GLU A 224 -17.82 22.12 0.27
C GLU A 224 -18.98 22.14 1.27
N ASN A 225 -18.85 21.39 2.37
CA ASN A 225 -19.56 21.68 3.59
C ASN A 225 -18.53 21.74 4.72
N ASN A 226 -18.10 22.97 5.00
CA ASN A 226 -17.49 23.33 6.27
C ASN A 226 -18.53 23.08 7.37
N ILE A 227 -18.21 22.20 8.31
CA ILE A 227 -18.78 22.24 9.65
C ILE A 227 -17.60 22.37 10.59
N GLU A 228 -17.46 23.58 11.12
CA GLU A 228 -16.67 23.87 12.32
C GLU A 228 -17.33 23.16 13.50
N GLU A 229 -16.56 22.38 14.26
CA GLU A 229 -16.87 22.08 15.66
C GLU A 229 -15.67 22.50 16.50
N ASP A 230 -15.73 23.75 16.96
CA ASP A 230 -15.11 24.19 18.20
C ASP A 230 -16.00 23.72 19.35
N GLU A 231 -15.55 22.76 20.16
CA GLU A 231 -15.93 22.72 21.56
C GLU A 231 -14.71 22.54 22.45
N THR A 232 -14.55 23.54 23.29
CA THR A 232 -13.52 23.81 24.28
C THR A 232 -13.58 22.81 25.45
N ASP A 233 -12.45 22.18 25.77
CA ASP A 233 -12.27 21.59 27.10
C ASP A 233 -11.94 22.69 28.11
N ASN A 234 -12.84 22.88 29.07
CA ASN A 234 -12.62 23.61 30.31
C ASN A 234 -12.73 22.63 31.49
N ILE A 235 -11.69 22.67 32.33
CA ILE A 235 -11.47 22.08 33.68
C ILE A 235 -10.87 20.67 33.69
#